data_AF-A0A853CT37-F1
#
_entry.id   AF-A0A853CT37-F1
#
_cell.length_a   1.000
_cell.length_b   1.000
_cell.length_c   1.000
_cell.angle_alpha   90.00
_cell.angle_beta   90.00
_cell.angle_gamma   90.00
#
_symmetry.space_group_name_H-M   'P 1'
#
loop_
_entity.id
_entity.type
_entity.pdbx_description
1 polymer ?
#
loop_
_entity_poly.entity_id
_entity_poly.type
_entity_poly.pdbx_seq_one_letter_code
_entity_poly.pdbx_strand_id
1 'polypeptide(L)'
;MGELREVWMWNEWGHFWPLWGVEGPLDGEELGLSAGLDRDLRDWHARWEYLNSRQPSWRWEHPDAQVQWEAQGDRLLSRLVTELDGRASVVRSYRFPEDEKRLRLRGRRVKERSGSRAGGTGVGGGEDLPRPLVSRTISQSETP
;
A
#
# COMPACT_ATOMS: atom_id res chain seq x y z
N MET A 1 -3.36 32.37 4.48
CA MET A 1 -3.31 31.34 3.42
C MET A 1 -4.08 30.15 3.95
N GLY A 2 -5.03 29.62 3.19
CA GLY A 2 -5.75 28.40 3.59
C GLY A 2 -4.78 27.21 3.66
N GLU A 3 -5.07 26.26 4.54
CA GLU A 3 -4.29 25.02 4.64
C GLU A 3 -4.50 24.19 3.35
N LEU A 4 -3.42 23.79 2.69
CA LEU A 4 -3.50 22.97 1.49
C LEU A 4 -4.06 21.60 1.87
N ARG A 5 -5.07 21.13 1.13
CA ARG A 5 -5.64 19.80 1.31
C ARG A 5 -4.55 18.76 1.02
N GLU A 6 -4.41 17.76 1.88
CA GLU A 6 -3.53 16.62 1.62
C GLU A 6 -4.30 15.55 0.82
N VAL A 7 -3.70 15.10 -0.28
CA VAL A 7 -4.22 14.04 -1.15
C VAL A 7 -3.17 12.95 -1.23
N TRP A 8 -3.54 11.75 -0.80
CA TRP A 8 -2.70 10.57 -0.94
C TRP A 8 -3.02 9.85 -2.23
N MET A 9 -1.97 9.42 -2.93
CA MET A 9 -2.10 8.54 -4.07
C MET A 9 -1.38 7.22 -3.80
N TRP A 10 -2.12 6.13 -3.92
CA TRP A 10 -1.59 4.77 -3.92
C TRP A 10 -1.36 4.37 -5.37
N ASN A 11 -0.11 4.52 -5.81
CA ASN A 11 0.36 4.04 -7.10
C ASN A 11 0.71 2.54 -7.07
N GLU A 12 0.68 1.94 -5.88
CA GLU A 12 0.90 0.52 -5.64
C GLU A 12 -0.42 -0.29 -5.67
N TRP A 13 -0.28 -1.60 -5.61
CA TRP A 13 -1.35 -2.53 -5.88
C TRP A 13 -2.15 -2.75 -4.61
N GLY A 14 -3.43 -3.12 -4.73
CA GLY A 14 -4.19 -3.57 -3.55
C GLY A 14 -5.26 -2.61 -3.06
N HIS A 15 -5.27 -1.36 -3.52
CA HIS A 15 -6.27 -0.38 -3.12
C HIS A 15 -7.47 -0.37 -4.06
N PHE A 16 -8.66 -0.25 -3.46
CA PHE A 16 -9.93 -0.18 -4.17
C PHE A 16 -10.17 1.14 -4.91
N TRP A 17 -9.31 2.15 -4.71
CA TRP A 17 -9.29 3.41 -5.43
C TRP A 17 -7.95 4.14 -5.18
N PRO A 18 -7.29 4.72 -6.20
CA PRO A 18 -5.99 5.38 -6.06
C PRO A 18 -5.96 6.65 -5.23
N LEU A 19 -7.04 7.43 -5.16
CA LEU A 19 -7.02 8.77 -4.57
C LEU A 19 -7.75 8.82 -3.25
N TRP A 20 -7.12 9.35 -2.21
CA TRP A 20 -7.78 9.57 -0.93
C TRP A 20 -7.37 10.87 -0.28
N GLY A 21 -8.27 11.39 0.54
CA GLY A 21 -8.01 12.45 1.51
C GLY A 21 -8.25 11.95 2.92
N VAL A 22 -8.10 12.86 3.87
CA VAL A 22 -8.23 12.59 5.32
C VAL A 22 -9.57 11.91 5.67
N GLU A 23 -10.61 12.21 4.91
CA GLU A 23 -11.98 11.75 5.18
C GLU A 23 -12.37 10.49 4.40
N GLY A 24 -11.56 10.03 3.43
CA GLY A 24 -11.90 8.88 2.61
C GLY A 24 -11.43 8.96 1.15
N PRO A 25 -11.91 8.05 0.29
CA PRO A 25 -11.62 8.09 -1.13
C PRO A 25 -12.13 9.38 -1.76
N LEU A 26 -11.42 9.89 -2.77
CA LEU A 26 -11.74 11.15 -3.44
C LEU A 26 -12.00 10.93 -4.92
N ASP A 27 -13.05 11.57 -5.43
CA ASP A 27 -13.28 11.62 -6.87
C ASP A 27 -12.40 12.68 -7.54
N GLY A 28 -11.99 12.44 -8.79
CA GLY A 28 -11.20 13.41 -9.54
C GLY A 28 -11.95 14.73 -9.79
N GLU A 29 -13.28 14.68 -9.90
CA GLU A 29 -14.12 15.87 -10.03
C GLU A 29 -14.10 16.74 -8.77
N GLU A 30 -14.14 16.14 -7.58
CA GLU A 30 -14.05 16.85 -6.30
C GLU A 30 -12.70 17.56 -6.11
N LEU A 31 -11.65 17.02 -6.74
CA LEU A 31 -10.32 17.59 -6.77
C LEU A 31 -10.14 18.63 -7.89
N GLY A 32 -11.14 18.78 -8.78
CA GLY A 32 -11.06 19.64 -9.95
C GLY A 32 -9.96 19.20 -10.92
N LEU A 33 -9.82 17.89 -11.14
CA LEU A 33 -8.93 17.32 -12.14
C LEU A 33 -9.48 17.53 -13.55
N SER A 34 -8.59 17.53 -14.52
CA SER A 34 -8.98 17.49 -15.93
C SER A 34 -9.73 16.18 -16.23
N ALA A 35 -10.72 16.25 -17.12
CA ALA A 35 -11.47 15.06 -17.55
C ALA A 35 -10.56 13.98 -18.15
N GLY A 36 -9.43 14.37 -18.74
CA GLY A 36 -8.43 13.45 -19.26
C GLY A 36 -7.73 12.67 -18.15
N LEU A 37 -7.23 13.35 -17.12
CA LEU A 37 -6.55 12.70 -16.00
C LEU A 37 -7.51 11.84 -15.16
N ASP A 38 -8.73 12.32 -14.90
CA ASP A 38 -9.73 11.55 -14.16
C ASP A 38 -10.07 10.23 -14.90
N ARG A 39 -10.31 10.30 -16.21
CA ARG A 39 -10.52 9.10 -17.03
C ARG A 39 -9.32 8.17 -16.98
N ASP A 40 -8.11 8.69 -17.15
CA ASP A 40 -6.91 7.85 -17.16
C ASP A 40 -6.67 7.15 -15.81
N LEU A 41 -7.02 7.80 -14.68
CA LEU A 41 -6.99 7.20 -13.34
C LEU A 41 -8.06 6.10 -13.18
N ARG A 42 -9.28 6.33 -13.68
CA ARG A 42 -10.36 5.35 -13.70
C ARG A 42 -10.01 4.13 -14.54
N ASP A 43 -9.49 4.33 -15.75
CA ASP A 43 -9.10 3.26 -16.66
C ASP A 43 -7.94 2.44 -16.09
N TRP A 44 -6.96 3.11 -15.48
CA TRP A 44 -5.91 2.44 -14.73
C TRP A 44 -6.52 1.61 -13.61
N HIS A 45 -7.34 2.17 -12.72
CA HIS A 45 -7.97 1.41 -11.65
C HIS A 45 -8.83 0.22 -12.13
N ALA A 46 -9.69 0.42 -13.14
CA ALA A 46 -10.52 -0.63 -13.69
C ALA A 46 -9.70 -1.81 -14.24
N ARG A 47 -8.54 -1.53 -14.84
CA ARG A 47 -7.60 -2.57 -15.27
C ARG A 47 -7.06 -3.37 -14.08
N TRP A 48 -6.78 -2.73 -12.95
CA TRP A 48 -6.37 -3.42 -11.73
C TRP A 48 -7.46 -4.35 -11.21
N GLU A 49 -8.70 -3.86 -11.12
CA GLU A 49 -9.84 -4.65 -10.67
C GLU A 49 -10.09 -5.86 -11.56
N TYR A 50 -10.00 -5.68 -12.88
CA TYR A 50 -10.10 -6.75 -13.85
C TYR A 50 -9.04 -7.83 -13.62
N LEU A 51 -7.77 -7.43 -13.51
CA LEU A 51 -6.66 -8.36 -13.29
C LEU A 51 -6.77 -9.07 -11.94
N ASN A 52 -7.12 -8.34 -10.88
CA ASN A 52 -7.27 -8.90 -9.54
C ASN A 52 -8.43 -9.91 -9.44
N SER A 53 -9.56 -9.61 -10.07
CA SER A 53 -10.76 -10.46 -10.01
C SER A 53 -10.65 -11.72 -10.88
N ARG A 54 -9.99 -11.63 -12.03
CA ARG A 54 -9.92 -12.73 -13.01
C ARG A 54 -8.64 -13.55 -12.93
N GLN A 55 -7.54 -12.95 -12.51
CA GLN A 55 -6.23 -13.61 -12.51
C GLN A 55 -5.45 -13.26 -11.23
N PRO A 56 -5.86 -13.78 -10.06
CA PRO A 56 -5.22 -13.44 -8.79
C PRO A 56 -3.72 -13.79 -8.75
N SER A 57 -3.31 -14.84 -9.48
CA SER A 57 -1.93 -15.31 -9.57
C SER A 57 -1.07 -14.54 -10.58
N TRP A 58 -1.68 -13.79 -11.50
CA TRP A 58 -0.97 -12.99 -12.52
C TRP A 58 0.06 -12.05 -11.90
N ARG A 59 -0.24 -11.58 -10.68
CA ARG A 59 0.62 -10.78 -9.81
C ARG A 59 1.99 -11.40 -9.52
N TRP A 60 2.04 -12.72 -9.38
CA TRP A 60 3.24 -13.46 -8.98
C TRP A 60 3.96 -14.11 -10.15
N GLU A 61 3.27 -14.22 -11.29
CA GLU A 61 3.76 -14.92 -12.48
C GLU A 61 4.47 -13.97 -13.47
N HIS A 62 4.20 -12.66 -13.40
CA HIS A 62 4.71 -11.69 -14.38
C HIS A 62 5.34 -10.44 -13.74
N PRO A 63 6.60 -10.51 -13.30
CA PRO A 63 7.32 -9.37 -12.73
C PRO A 63 7.50 -8.20 -13.72
N ASP A 64 7.53 -8.43 -15.03
CA ASP A 64 7.57 -7.32 -16.00
C ASP A 64 6.26 -6.53 -16.01
N ALA A 65 5.14 -7.22 -15.79
CA ALA A 65 3.85 -6.57 -15.71
C ALA A 65 3.74 -5.70 -14.45
N GLN A 66 4.43 -6.10 -13.38
CA GLN A 66 4.59 -5.28 -12.19
C GLN A 66 5.26 -3.95 -12.48
N VAL A 67 6.44 -4.02 -13.09
CA VAL A 67 7.25 -2.84 -13.41
C VAL A 67 6.47 -1.91 -14.33
N GLN A 68 5.76 -2.45 -15.31
CA GLN A 68 4.93 -1.65 -16.22
C GLN A 68 3.76 -0.97 -15.49
N TRP A 69 3.12 -1.67 -14.55
CA TRP A 69 2.04 -1.14 -13.74
C TRP A 69 2.48 0.06 -12.90
N GLU A 70 3.56 -0.12 -12.14
CA GLU A 70 4.14 0.91 -11.29
C GLU A 70 4.61 2.11 -12.12
N ALA A 71 5.25 1.87 -13.27
CA ALA A 71 5.67 2.92 -14.19
C ALA A 71 4.48 3.69 -14.80
N GLN A 72 3.29 3.09 -14.91
CA GLN A 72 2.08 3.79 -15.32
C GLN A 72 1.51 4.62 -14.16
N GLY A 73 1.45 4.05 -12.95
CA GLY A 73 1.04 4.76 -11.74
C GLY A 73 1.90 5.99 -11.46
N ASP A 74 3.21 5.88 -11.67
CA ASP A 74 4.18 6.98 -11.50
C ASP A 74 3.96 8.14 -12.48
N ARG A 75 3.59 7.81 -13.72
CA ARG A 75 3.23 8.81 -14.72
C ARG A 75 1.93 9.53 -14.35
N LEU A 76 0.93 8.81 -13.85
CA LEU A 76 -0.33 9.39 -13.38
C LEU A 76 -0.11 10.28 -12.15
N LEU A 77 0.72 9.85 -11.20
CA LEU A 77 1.10 10.64 -10.03
C LEU A 77 1.77 11.96 -10.43
N SER A 78 2.72 11.90 -11.36
CA SER A 78 3.43 13.11 -11.84
C SER A 78 2.47 14.12 -12.47
N ARG A 79 1.49 13.64 -13.24
CA ARG A 79 0.41 14.47 -13.79
C ARG A 79 -0.50 15.03 -12.71
N LEU A 80 -0.87 14.22 -11.72
CA LEU A 80 -1.71 14.63 -10.59
C LEU A 80 -1.05 15.75 -9.78
N VAL A 81 0.24 15.61 -9.46
CA VAL A 81 1.04 16.66 -8.80
C VAL A 81 1.02 17.95 -9.61
N THR A 82 1.21 17.85 -10.93
CA THR A 82 1.21 19.02 -11.82
C THR A 82 -0.15 19.71 -11.86
N GLU A 83 -1.24 18.94 -11.96
CA GLU A 83 -2.58 19.53 -12.00
C GLU A 83 -2.97 20.15 -10.66
N LEU A 84 -2.63 19.52 -9.53
CA LEU A 84 -2.99 19.99 -8.20
C LEU A 84 -2.03 21.01 -7.59
N ASP A 85 -1.02 21.45 -8.33
CA ASP A 85 -0.04 22.44 -7.86
C ASP A 85 -0.74 23.72 -7.35
N GLY A 86 -0.35 24.15 -6.15
CA GLY A 86 -0.97 25.27 -5.44
C GLY A 86 -2.40 25.05 -4.91
N ARG A 87 -3.03 23.90 -5.17
CA ARG A 87 -4.40 23.55 -4.70
C ARG A 87 -4.40 22.47 -3.61
N ALA A 88 -3.55 21.46 -3.75
CA ALA A 88 -3.42 20.37 -2.80
C ALA A 88 -1.98 19.86 -2.74
N SER A 89 -1.60 19.33 -1.58
CA SER A 89 -0.33 18.60 -1.41
C SER A 89 -0.56 17.14 -1.74
N VAL A 90 0.05 16.67 -2.83
CA VAL A 90 -0.04 15.27 -3.25
C VAL A 90 1.10 14.46 -2.62
N VAL A 91 0.75 13.45 -1.85
CA VAL A 91 1.71 12.57 -1.16
C VAL A 91 1.62 11.18 -1.77
N ARG A 92 2.75 10.68 -2.28
CA ARG A 92 2.86 9.26 -2.64
C ARG A 92 2.81 8.45 -1.35
N SER A 93 1.83 7.56 -1.22
CA SER A 93 1.72 6.70 -0.05
C SER A 93 2.00 5.24 -0.39
N TYR A 94 2.74 4.60 0.50
CA TYR A 94 3.06 3.16 0.48
C TYR A 94 2.41 2.40 1.66
N ARG A 95 1.63 3.10 2.51
CA ARG A 95 1.00 2.56 3.73
C ARG A 95 -0.16 3.44 4.20
N PHE A 96 -1.16 2.86 4.83
CA PHE A 96 -2.28 3.62 5.40
C PHE A 96 -1.79 4.65 6.45
N PRO A 97 -2.31 5.89 6.45
CA PRO A 97 -2.03 6.87 7.49
C PRO A 97 -2.38 6.39 8.92
N GLU A 98 -3.30 5.42 9.05
CA GLU A 98 -3.65 4.82 10.34
C GLU A 98 -2.49 4.09 11.00
N ASP A 99 -1.60 3.46 10.22
CA ASP A 99 -0.38 2.85 10.75
C ASP A 99 0.58 3.92 11.27
N GLU A 100 0.64 5.08 10.62
CA GLU A 100 1.48 6.20 11.06
C GLU A 100 0.93 6.88 12.32
N LYS A 101 -0.40 7.05 12.44
CA LYS A 101 -1.04 7.48 13.70
C LYS A 101 -0.76 6.50 14.84
N ARG A 102 -0.84 5.18 14.59
CA ARG A 102 -0.48 4.14 15.59
C ARG A 102 1.01 4.18 15.96
N LEU A 103 1.90 4.41 15.00
CA LEU A 103 3.35 4.54 15.24
C LEU A 103 3.70 5.81 16.01
N ARG A 104 3.09 6.96 15.70
CA ARG A 104 3.26 8.22 16.45
C ARG A 104 2.75 8.11 17.89
N LEU A 105 1.62 7.42 18.11
CA LEU A 105 1.09 7.15 19.46
C LEU A 105 1.97 6.16 20.26
N ARG A 106 2.61 5.18 19.60
CA ARG A 106 3.56 4.26 20.26
C ARG A 106 4.91 4.91 20.57
N GLY A 107 5.44 5.77 19.69
CA GLY A 107 6.71 6.47 19.90
C GLY A 107 6.65 7.48 21.06
N ARG A 108 5.48 8.09 21.30
CA ARG A 108 5.29 9.04 22.41
C ARG A 108 5.31 8.37 23.79
N ARG A 109 5.00 7.07 23.88
CA ARG A 109 5.00 6.31 25.16
C ARG A 109 6.39 5.81 25.58
N VAL A 110 7.38 5.80 24.69
CA VAL A 110 8.73 5.32 24.98
C VAL A 110 9.62 6.42 25.57
N LYS A 111 9.28 7.70 25.35
CA LYS A 111 10.04 8.83 25.91
C LYS A 111 9.76 9.12 27.39
N GLU A 112 8.69 8.57 27.98
CA GLU A 112 8.34 8.75 29.40
C GLU A 112 8.81 7.60 30.33
N ARG A 113 9.41 6.53 29.79
CA ARG A 113 9.91 5.40 30.60
C ARG A 113 11.41 5.14 30.54
N SER A 114 12.18 5.97 29.83
CA SER A 114 13.65 5.89 29.85
C SER A 114 14.21 6.65 31.07
N GLY A 115 13.85 6.16 32.24
CA GLY A 115 14.24 6.71 33.53
C GLY A 115 13.96 5.71 34.64
N SER A 116 14.32 4.44 34.48
CA SER A 116 14.44 3.52 35.60
C SER A 116 15.43 2.40 35.32
N ARG A 117 16.25 2.21 36.34
CA ARG A 117 17.49 1.46 36.47
C ARG A 117 17.23 -0.05 36.56
N ALA A 118 18.21 -0.80 36.04
CA ALA A 118 18.83 -2.03 36.57
C ALA A 118 17.99 -3.05 37.35
N GLY A 119 18.05 -4.30 36.89
CA GLY A 119 17.96 -5.48 37.75
C GLY A 119 17.39 -6.70 37.05
N GLY A 120 18.15 -7.80 37.00
CA GLY A 120 17.58 -9.14 36.83
C GLY A 120 18.30 -10.06 35.85
N THR A 121 19.41 -10.64 36.30
CA THR A 121 19.98 -11.88 35.78
C THR A 121 18.97 -13.02 35.98
N GLY A 122 18.68 -13.79 34.92
CA GLY A 122 17.81 -14.97 35.00
C GLY A 122 18.21 -15.99 33.94
N VAL A 123 18.87 -17.05 34.40
CA VAL A 123 19.36 -18.23 33.65
C VAL A 123 18.29 -19.32 33.70
N GLY A 124 18.09 -20.03 32.58
CA GLY A 124 17.31 -21.27 32.45
C GLY A 124 16.90 -21.42 30.97
N GLY A 125 17.45 -22.34 30.18
CA GLY A 125 17.24 -23.80 30.27
C GLY A 125 15.83 -24.09 29.75
N GLY A 126 15.57 -24.85 28.71
CA GLY A 126 16.27 -25.79 27.83
C GLY A 126 15.16 -26.44 26.97
N GLU A 127 15.53 -27.16 25.91
CA GLU A 127 14.68 -28.16 25.23
C GLU A 127 13.42 -27.59 24.52
N ASP A 128 12.88 -28.10 23.43
CA ASP A 128 13.15 -29.21 22.52
C ASP A 128 12.38 -28.85 21.23
N LEU A 129 12.98 -29.05 20.07
CA LEU A 129 12.35 -28.83 18.76
C LEU A 129 11.71 -30.13 18.28
N PRO A 130 10.39 -30.17 18.01
CA PRO A 130 9.86 -31.10 17.03
C PRO A 130 9.55 -30.39 15.70
N ARG A 131 10.31 -30.77 14.67
CA ARG A 131 9.93 -30.61 13.26
C ARG A 131 8.77 -31.58 12.95
N PRO A 132 7.76 -31.16 12.17
CA PRO A 132 6.99 -32.10 11.36
C PRO A 132 7.26 -31.90 9.87
N LEU A 133 7.96 -32.91 9.34
CA LEU A 133 7.70 -33.68 8.12
C LEU A 133 6.98 -33.00 6.94
N VAL A 134 7.76 -32.96 5.86
CA VAL A 134 7.38 -32.84 4.46
C VAL A 134 6.41 -33.98 4.08
N SER A 135 5.23 -33.63 3.56
CA SER A 135 4.40 -34.55 2.76
C SER A 135 4.23 -33.96 1.37
N ARG A 136 5.01 -34.52 0.45
CA ARG A 136 5.02 -34.23 -0.98
C ARG A 136 4.06 -35.23 -1.63
N THR A 137 2.82 -34.84 -1.91
CA THR A 137 1.92 -35.64 -2.74
C THR A 137 2.01 -35.15 -4.17
N ILE A 138 2.69 -35.93 -4.99
CA ILE A 138 2.68 -35.86 -6.44
C ILE A 138 1.44 -36.66 -6.86
N SER A 139 0.46 -36.03 -7.51
CA SER A 139 -0.57 -36.76 -8.23
C SER A 139 -0.48 -36.35 -9.69
N GLN A 140 0.11 -37.26 -10.46
CA GLN A 140 0.01 -37.32 -11.91
C GLN A 140 -1.43 -37.72 -12.26
N SER A 141 -2.05 -36.99 -13.19
CA SER A 141 -3.19 -37.47 -13.94
C SER A 141 -2.96 -37.11 -15.40
N GLU A 142 -2.30 -38.07 -16.05
CA GLU A 142 -2.22 -38.27 -17.48
C GLU A 142 -3.62 -38.44 -18.12
N THR A 143 -3.86 -37.71 -19.22
CA THR A 143 -4.33 -38.25 -20.53
C THR A 143 -5.85 -38.41 -20.74
N PRO A 144 -6.39 -38.40 -21.98
CA PRO A 144 -5.81 -38.08 -23.30
C PRO A 144 -6.19 -36.71 -23.90
#